data_AF-Q5KI49-F1
#
_entry.id   AF-Q5KI49-F1
#
_cell.length_a   1.000
_cell.length_b   1.000
_cell.length_c   1.000
_cell.angle_alpha   90.00
_cell.angle_beta   90.00
_cell.angle_gamma   90.00
#
_symmetry.space_group_name_H-M   'P 1'
#
loop_
_entity.id
_entity.type
_entity.pdbx_description
1 polymer ?
#
loop_
_entity_poly.entity_id
_entity_poly.type
_entity_poly.pdbx_seq_one_letter_code
_entity_poly.pdbx_strand_id
1 'polypeptide(L)'
;MTAPVIFRSGALLTAIGISSGAFGSHGLRNLSPPVTERQISSFSTASSYLIYNGLALLAISFHPGFAVGSATRRYKFAAGMIVGGAVAFSGSIFALVLGRDRFKQLGPVTPLGGVAMIAGYIALAL
;
A
#
# COMPACT_ATOMS: atom_id res chain seq x y z
N MET A 1 -5.99 -15.43 0.26
CA MET A 1 -5.76 -14.94 1.65
C MET A 1 -6.94 -15.29 2.55
N THR A 2 -6.72 -15.85 3.74
CA THR A 2 -7.81 -16.05 4.73
C THR A 2 -8.12 -14.74 5.46
N ALA A 3 -9.29 -14.61 6.09
CA ALA A 3 -9.65 -13.39 6.84
C ALA A 3 -8.59 -12.98 7.89
N PRO A 4 -8.02 -13.90 8.70
CA PRO A 4 -6.95 -13.53 9.64
C PRO A 4 -5.69 -12.99 8.96
N VAL A 5 -5.33 -13.53 7.79
CA VAL A 5 -4.18 -13.05 7.03
C VAL A 5 -4.46 -11.65 6.48
N ILE A 6 -5.66 -11.39 5.97
CA ILE A 6 -6.06 -10.07 5.47
C ILE A 6 -6.04 -9.04 6.61
N PHE A 7 -6.57 -9.39 7.78
CA PHE A 7 -6.53 -8.53 8.95
C PHE A 7 -5.10 -8.16 9.35
N ARG A 8 -4.21 -9.16 9.46
CA ARG A 8 -2.80 -8.95 9.79
C ARG A 8 -2.10 -8.08 8.74
N SER A 9 -2.35 -8.33 7.46
CA SER A 9 -1.83 -7.50 6.37
C SER A 9 -2.31 -6.06 6.49
N GLY A 10 -3.60 -5.83 6.75
CA GLY A 10 -4.16 -4.50 6.95
C GLY A 10 -3.48 -3.76 8.11
N ALA A 11 -3.38 -4.41 9.27
CA ALA A 11 -2.71 -3.83 10.44
C ALA A 11 -1.24 -3.47 10.17
N LEU A 12 -0.49 -4.36 9.51
CA LEU A 12 0.91 -4.12 9.16
C LEU A 12 1.07 -2.96 8.18
N LEU A 13 0.26 -2.93 7.11
CA LEU A 13 0.34 -1.83 6.13
C LEU A 13 -0.02 -0.50 6.78
N THR A 14 -1.05 -0.43 7.63
CA THR A 14 -1.40 0.78 8.37
C THR A 14 -0.26 1.21 9.30
N ALA A 15 0.35 0.29 10.06
CA ALA A 15 1.47 0.60 10.95
C ALA A 15 2.70 1.12 10.20
N ILE A 16 3.05 0.50 9.06
CA ILE A 16 4.13 0.97 8.19
C ILE A 16 3.79 2.34 7.61
N GLY A 17 2.55 2.54 7.16
CA GLY A 17 2.07 3.82 6.66
C GLY A 17 2.24 4.94 7.69
N ILE A 18 1.74 4.75 8.92
CA ILE A 18 1.88 5.75 10.01
C ILE A 18 3.36 6.04 10.30
N SER A 19 4.18 4.99 10.40
CA SER A 19 5.60 5.12 10.71
C SER A 19 6.35 5.88 9.61
N SER A 20 6.08 5.54 8.34
CA SER A 20 6.62 6.26 7.18
C SER A 20 6.11 7.69 7.13
N GLY A 21 4.83 7.96 7.40
CA GLY A 21 4.29 9.31 7.43
C GLY A 21 5.02 10.22 8.43
N ALA A 22 5.22 9.72 9.65
CA ALA A 22 5.98 10.43 10.69
C ALA A 22 7.46 10.64 10.29
N PHE A 23 8.10 9.62 9.72
CA PHE A 23 9.45 9.75 9.19
C PHE A 23 9.52 10.75 8.02
N GLY A 24 8.49 10.81 7.18
CA GLY A 24 8.40 11.74 6.06
C GLY A 24 8.32 13.20 6.48
N SER A 25 7.51 13.50 7.50
CA SER A 25 7.31 14.88 8.00
C SER A 25 8.49 15.41 8.80
N HIS A 26 9.18 14.54 9.55
CA HIS A 26 10.24 14.96 10.47
C HIS A 26 11.65 14.55 10.04
N GLY A 27 11.81 13.38 9.43
CA GLY A 27 13.11 12.76 9.14
C GLY A 27 13.69 13.12 7.77
N LEU A 28 12.88 13.13 6.71
CA LEU A 28 13.38 13.29 5.33
C LEU A 28 14.11 14.61 5.08
N ARG A 29 13.68 15.71 5.71
CA ARG A 29 14.32 17.04 5.56
C ARG A 29 15.74 17.08 6.12
N ASN A 30 16.07 16.18 7.04
CA ASN A 30 17.37 16.12 7.70
C ASN A 30 18.37 15.19 6.97
N LEU A 31 17.96 14.55 5.86
CA LEU A 31 18.85 13.70 5.08
C LEU A 31 19.88 14.52 4.31
N SER A 32 21.05 13.91 4.10
CA SER A 32 22.15 14.47 3.31
C SER A 32 22.48 13.53 2.15
N PRO A 33 22.32 13.95 0.88
CA PRO A 33 21.85 15.26 0.44
C PRO A 33 20.36 15.53 0.75
N PRO A 34 19.93 16.80 0.83
CA PRO A 34 18.53 17.15 1.12
C PRO A 34 17.57 16.59 0.09
N VAL A 35 16.46 16.03 0.56
CA VAL A 35 15.36 15.56 -0.28
C VAL A 35 14.48 16.75 -0.69
N THR A 36 14.08 16.82 -1.96
CA THR A 36 13.24 17.93 -2.45
C THR A 36 11.82 17.88 -1.86
N GLU A 37 11.15 19.04 -1.76
CA GLU A 37 9.74 19.10 -1.31
C GLU A 37 8.81 18.21 -2.14
N ARG A 38 9.06 18.10 -3.45
CA ARG A 38 8.31 17.20 -4.33
C ARG A 38 8.49 15.73 -3.93
N GLN A 39 9.69 15.31 -3.56
CA GLN A 39 9.95 13.96 -3.08
C GLN A 39 9.33 13.71 -1.71
N ILE A 40 9.35 14.69 -0.80
CA ILE A 40 8.67 14.61 0.50
C ILE A 40 7.16 14.46 0.30
N SER A 41 6.56 15.24 -0.60
CA SER A 41 5.14 15.12 -0.96
C SER A 41 4.80 13.74 -1.56
N SER A 42 5.63 13.22 -2.46
CA SER A 42 5.48 11.85 -2.98
C SER A 42 5.57 10.80 -1.87
N PHE A 43 6.51 10.94 -0.93
CA PHE A 43 6.66 10.04 0.21
C PHE A 43 5.42 10.07 1.12
N SER A 44 4.89 11.26 1.41
CA SER A 44 3.65 11.43 2.15
C SER A 44 2.46 10.77 1.44
N THR A 45 2.38 10.91 0.11
CA THR A 45 1.36 10.22 -0.71
C THR A 45 1.47 8.71 -0.56
N ALA A 46 2.67 8.13 -0.70
CA ALA A 46 2.90 6.70 -0.54
C ALA A 46 2.52 6.20 0.87
N SER A 47 2.83 6.98 1.92
CA SER A 47 2.39 6.72 3.29
C SER A 47 0.87 6.65 3.39
N SER A 48 0.16 7.66 2.89
CA SER A 48 -1.31 7.70 2.91
C SER A 48 -1.94 6.52 2.17
N TYR A 49 -1.36 6.10 1.03
CA TYR A 49 -1.83 4.92 0.32
C TYR A 49 -1.69 3.62 1.14
N LEU A 50 -0.61 3.46 1.92
CA LEU A 50 -0.50 2.32 2.84
C LEU A 50 -1.54 2.37 3.95
N ILE A 51 -1.78 3.54 4.53
CA ILE A 51 -2.78 3.73 5.59
C ILE A 51 -4.17 3.39 5.06
N TYR A 52 -4.60 4.00 3.96
CA TYR A 52 -5.93 3.81 3.41
C TYR A 52 -6.19 2.36 2.99
N ASN A 53 -5.25 1.74 2.29
CA ASN A 53 -5.41 0.34 1.90
C ASN A 53 -5.30 -0.61 3.09
N GLY A 54 -4.47 -0.30 4.09
CA GLY A 54 -4.40 -1.06 5.33
C GLY A 54 -5.73 -1.04 6.10
N LEU A 55 -6.34 0.15 6.26
CA LEU A 55 -7.65 0.31 6.88
C LEU A 55 -8.75 -0.39 6.07
N ALA A 56 -8.70 -0.30 4.74
CA ALA A 56 -9.63 -1.00 3.87
C ALA A 56 -9.52 -2.52 4.03
N LEU A 57 -8.31 -3.08 4.13
CA LEU A 57 -8.11 -4.51 4.36
C LEU A 57 -8.62 -4.96 5.73
N LEU A 58 -8.45 -4.14 6.78
CA LEU A 58 -9.07 -4.39 8.07
C LEU A 58 -10.60 -4.48 7.91
N ALA A 59 -11.23 -3.52 7.24
CA ALA A 59 -12.67 -3.56 6.98
C ALA A 59 -13.11 -4.78 6.15
N ILE A 60 -12.39 -5.09 5.06
CA ILE A 60 -12.65 -6.25 4.19
C ILE A 60 -12.55 -7.56 4.98
N SER A 61 -11.61 -7.67 5.93
CA SER A 61 -11.43 -8.90 6.71
C SER A 61 -12.64 -9.29 7.57
N PHE A 62 -13.51 -8.33 7.91
CA PHE A 62 -14.74 -8.55 8.66
C PHE A 62 -15.96 -8.84 7.76
N HIS A 63 -15.80 -8.82 6.44
CA HIS A 63 -16.91 -9.02 5.52
C HIS A 63 -17.49 -10.45 5.65
N PRO A 64 -18.82 -10.63 5.79
CA PRO A 64 -19.44 -11.94 6.03
C PRO A 64 -19.20 -12.93 4.88
N GLY A 65 -18.89 -12.44 3.68
CA GLY A 65 -18.48 -13.26 2.54
C GLY A 65 -17.22 -14.12 2.76
N PHE A 66 -16.44 -13.88 3.83
CA PHE A 66 -15.36 -14.77 4.25
C PHE A 66 -15.80 -15.96 5.10
N ALA A 67 -16.99 -15.92 5.70
CA ALA A 67 -17.56 -17.03 6.47
C ALA A 67 -18.32 -18.03 5.58
N VAL A 68 -18.81 -17.59 4.41
CA VAL A 68 -19.63 -18.40 3.51
C VAL A 68 -18.79 -18.84 2.29
N GLY A 69 -18.45 -20.14 2.24
CA GLY A 69 -17.33 -20.67 1.45
C GLY A 69 -17.32 -20.46 -0.08
N SER A 70 -18.44 -20.10 -0.71
CA SER A 70 -18.53 -19.94 -2.17
C SER A 70 -18.03 -18.58 -2.68
N ALA A 71 -18.23 -17.50 -1.91
CA ALA A 71 -17.78 -16.15 -2.25
C ALA A 71 -16.26 -15.98 -2.06
N THR A 72 -15.62 -16.90 -1.36
CA THR A 72 -14.28 -16.77 -0.82
C THR A 72 -13.18 -16.53 -1.85
N ARG A 73 -13.28 -17.05 -3.09
CA ARG A 73 -12.22 -16.91 -4.11
C ARG A 73 -12.04 -15.46 -4.58
N ARG A 74 -13.13 -14.74 -4.73
CA ARG A 74 -13.16 -13.37 -5.22
C ARG A 74 -12.59 -12.40 -4.20
N TYR A 75 -13.07 -12.46 -2.96
CA TYR A 75 -12.53 -11.62 -1.88
C TYR A 75 -11.06 -11.92 -1.60
N LYS A 76 -10.63 -13.19 -1.77
CA LYS A 76 -9.22 -13.60 -1.74
C LYS A 76 -8.39 -12.90 -2.81
N PHE A 77 -8.90 -12.85 -4.04
CA PHE A 77 -8.24 -12.17 -5.16
C PHE A 77 -8.17 -10.67 -4.93
N ALA A 78 -9.29 -10.04 -4.57
CA ALA A 78 -9.38 -8.62 -4.28
C ALA A 78 -8.39 -8.18 -3.20
N ALA A 79 -8.38 -8.86 -2.05
CA ALA A 79 -7.45 -8.55 -0.96
C ALA A 79 -5.98 -8.75 -1.38
N GLY A 80 -5.68 -9.78 -2.17
CA GLY A 80 -4.33 -10.00 -2.71
C GLY A 80 -3.88 -8.87 -3.64
N MET A 81 -4.77 -8.41 -4.53
CA MET A 81 -4.52 -7.30 -5.44
C MET A 81 -4.33 -5.97 -4.69
N ILE A 82 -5.13 -5.71 -3.66
CA ILE A 82 -5.01 -4.51 -2.82
C ILE A 82 -3.68 -4.53 -2.04
N VAL A 83 -3.33 -5.65 -1.39
CA VAL A 83 -2.06 -5.78 -0.66
C VAL A 83 -0.87 -5.63 -1.60
N GLY A 84 -0.82 -6.42 -2.68
CA GLY A 84 0.27 -6.39 -3.64
C GLY A 84 0.39 -5.02 -4.31
N GLY A 85 -0.74 -4.42 -4.69
CA GLY A 85 -0.79 -3.10 -5.30
C GLY A 85 -0.33 -1.98 -4.37
N ALA A 86 -0.76 -1.99 -3.11
CA ALA A 86 -0.33 -1.01 -2.11
C ALA A 86 1.17 -1.11 -1.80
N VAL A 87 1.69 -2.33 -1.65
CA VAL A 87 3.13 -2.55 -1.44
C VAL A 87 3.94 -2.12 -2.66
N ALA A 88 3.50 -2.48 -3.87
CA ALA A 88 4.18 -2.09 -5.11
C ALA A 88 4.16 -0.57 -5.31
N PHE A 89 3.00 0.07 -5.13
CA PHE A 89 2.83 1.52 -5.31
C PHE A 89 3.62 2.33 -4.29
N SER A 90 3.44 2.05 -3.00
CA SER A 90 4.06 2.84 -1.95
C SER A 90 5.53 2.48 -1.77
N GLY A 91 5.87 1.20 -1.87
CA GLY A 91 7.25 0.71 -1.74
C GLY A 91 8.16 1.24 -2.84
N SER A 92 7.70 1.30 -4.09
CA SER A 92 8.49 1.88 -5.19
C SER A 92 8.76 3.37 -4.97
N ILE A 93 7.77 4.14 -4.52
CA ILE A 93 7.93 5.56 -4.20
C ILE A 93 8.92 5.74 -3.04
N PHE A 94 8.79 4.98 -1.96
CA PHE A 94 9.74 5.04 -0.84
C PHE A 94 11.16 4.74 -1.31
N ALA A 95 11.37 3.69 -2.10
CA ALA A 95 12.67 3.34 -2.65
C ALA A 95 13.25 4.44 -3.55
N LEU A 96 12.41 5.04 -4.42
CA LEU A 96 12.83 6.13 -5.31
C LEU A 96 13.16 7.42 -4.55
N VAL A 97 12.50 7.69 -3.43
CA VAL A 97 12.80 8.86 -2.60
C VAL A 97 14.09 8.65 -1.81
N LEU A 98 14.29 7.46 -1.22
CA LEU A 98 15.44 7.17 -0.36
C LEU A 98 16.72 6.81 -1.14
N GLY A 99 16.62 6.38 -2.39
CA GLY A 99 17.77 5.89 -3.15
C GLY A 99 17.54 5.91 -4.66
N ARG A 100 17.16 7.06 -5.22
CA ARG A 100 16.78 7.22 -6.64
C ARG A 100 17.75 6.57 -7.61
N ASP A 101 19.05 6.79 -7.46
CA ASP A 101 20.05 6.30 -8.42
C ASP A 101 20.14 4.78 -8.46
N ARG A 102 19.92 4.13 -7.32
CA ARG A 102 19.87 2.68 -7.18
C ARG A 102 18.54 2.10 -7.68
N PHE A 103 17.44 2.82 -7.49
CA PHE A 103 16.09 2.29 -7.67
C PHE A 103 15.30 2.89 -8.83
N LYS A 104 15.94 3.68 -9.72
CA LYS A 104 15.30 4.35 -10.86
C LYS A 104 14.43 3.43 -11.74
N GLN A 105 14.79 2.16 -11.85
CA GLN A 105 14.04 1.15 -12.61
C GLN A 105 12.70 0.77 -11.99
N LEU A 106 12.44 1.12 -10.72
CA LEU A 106 11.16 0.92 -10.05
C LEU A 106 10.11 1.96 -10.43
N GLY A 107 10.44 2.99 -11.22
CA GLY A 107 9.49 4.01 -11.67
C GLY A 107 8.19 3.44 -12.26
N PRO A 108 8.26 2.49 -13.21
CA PRO A 108 7.07 1.85 -13.78
C PRO A 108 6.27 0.95 -12.81
N VAL A 109 6.83 0.59 -11.65
CA VAL A 109 6.14 -0.26 -10.66
C VAL A 109 5.02 0.50 -9.97
N THR A 110 5.17 1.82 -9.77
CA THR A 110 4.16 2.67 -9.15
C THR A 110 2.80 2.60 -9.86
N PRO A 111 2.68 2.90 -11.18
CA PRO A 111 1.38 2.83 -11.87
C PRO A 111 0.81 1.41 -11.91
N LEU A 112 1.66 0.37 -12.03
CA LEU A 112 1.21 -1.03 -11.97
C LEU A 112 0.59 -1.37 -10.61
N GLY A 113 1.17 -0.88 -9.52
CA GLY A 113 0.59 -1.00 -8.18
C GLY A 113 -0.77 -0.33 -8.08
N GLY A 114 -0.91 0.86 -8.68
CA GLY A 114 -2.20 1.57 -8.80
C GLY A 114 -3.27 0.76 -9.52
N VAL A 115 -2.93 0.21 -10.69
CA VAL A 115 -3.83 -0.64 -11.48
C VAL A 115 -4.24 -1.90 -10.70
N ALA A 116 -3.30 -2.53 -9.98
CA ALA A 116 -3.61 -3.69 -9.14
C ALA A 116 -4.61 -3.34 -8.04
N MET A 117 -4.43 -2.22 -7.32
CA MET A 117 -5.41 -1.78 -6.31
C MET A 117 -6.79 -1.57 -6.93
N ILE A 118 -6.87 -0.87 -8.08
CA ILE A 118 -8.14 -0.64 -8.80
C ILE A 118 -8.81 -1.97 -9.17
N ALA A 119 -8.06 -2.92 -9.74
CA ALA A 119 -8.57 -4.24 -10.08
C ALA A 119 -9.10 -4.99 -8.86
N GLY A 120 -8.44 -4.85 -7.70
CA GLY A 120 -8.91 -5.41 -6.44
C GLY A 120 -10.27 -4.85 -6.00
N TYR A 121 -10.47 -3.55 -6.09
CA TYR A 121 -11.76 -2.92 -5.75
C TYR A 121 -12.86 -3.23 -6.75
N ILE A 122 -12.57 -3.27 -8.05
CA ILE A 122 -13.53 -3.72 -9.07
C ILE A 122 -13.98 -5.16 -8.77
N ALA A 123 -13.03 -6.02 -8.40
CA ALA A 123 -13.30 -7.37 -7.94
C ALA A 123 -13.98 -7.45 -6.57
N LEU A 124 -14.19 -6.34 -5.85
CA LEU A 124 -15.12 -6.31 -4.70
C LEU A 124 -16.53 -5.88 -5.14
N ALA A 125 -16.65 -4.99 -6.13
CA ALA A 125 -17.91 -4.36 -6.54
C ALA A 125 -18.85 -5.23 -7.40
N LEU A 126 -18.32 -6.06 -8.30
CA LEU A 126 -19.07 -7.04 -9.11
C LEU A 126 -19.82 -8.13 -8.31
#